data_AF-A0A349CWT1-F1
#
_entry.id   AF-A0A349CWT1-F1
#
_cell.length_a   1.000
_cell.length_b   1.000
_cell.length_c   1.000
_cell.angle_alpha   90.00
_cell.angle_beta   90.00
_cell.angle_gamma   90.00
#
_symmetry.space_group_name_H-M   'P 1'
#
loop_
_entity.id
_entity.type
_entity.pdbx_description
1 polymer ?
#
loop_
_entity_poly.entity_id
_entity_poly.type
_entity_poly.pdbx_seq_one_letter_code
_entity_poly.pdbx_strand_id
1 'polypeptide(L)'
;MRHLLDTRTLTREDAIRVLDVAEDMADTQRREVKKLPTLRGKTVVNLFFEDSTRTRISFEAAAKRLSADVINFSAKGSSVSKGESLQDTAQTLQAMGADAVVIRHGASGAPQTLATSGWISAGVVNAGDGTHEHPTQALLDAFTIRKRTHGSASRGRGLDGLHVAIVGDILHSRVARSNVWLLTTLGARVTLVAPPTLVPQDVTAWPVTVRYDLDDAIADAPDALMMLRIQ
;
A
#
# COMPACT_ATOMS: atom_id res chain seq x y z
N MET A 1 0.31 -6.71 -14.31
CA MET A 1 0.73 -6.90 -12.90
C MET A 1 -0.10 -8.00 -12.24
N ARG A 2 0.53 -9.00 -11.61
CA ARG A 2 -0.15 -10.10 -10.88
C ARG A 2 -0.09 -9.93 -9.35
N HIS A 3 1.01 -9.41 -8.82
CA HIS A 3 1.20 -9.14 -7.40
C HIS A 3 1.46 -7.65 -7.18
N LEU A 4 1.12 -7.13 -6.00
CA LEU A 4 1.46 -5.79 -5.55
C LEU A 4 2.18 -5.92 -4.20
N LEU A 5 3.51 -5.92 -4.22
CA LEU A 5 4.35 -6.30 -3.08
C LEU A 5 5.09 -5.10 -2.50
N ASP A 6 5.58 -4.22 -3.37
CA ASP A 6 6.31 -3.02 -3.02
C ASP A 6 6.01 -1.90 -4.02
N THR A 7 6.49 -0.70 -3.71
CA THR A 7 6.39 0.47 -4.59
C THR A 7 7.65 0.73 -5.41
N ARG A 8 8.77 0.09 -5.03
CA ARG A 8 10.08 0.29 -5.66
C ARG A 8 10.14 -0.31 -7.07
N THR A 9 9.44 -1.42 -7.30
CA THR A 9 9.36 -2.12 -8.58
C THR A 9 8.13 -1.73 -9.40
N LEU A 10 7.24 -0.92 -8.82
CA LEU A 10 6.04 -0.44 -9.50
C LEU A 10 6.42 0.58 -10.58
N THR A 11 6.12 0.27 -11.84
CA THR A 11 6.41 1.20 -12.94
C THR A 11 5.48 2.42 -12.88
N ARG A 12 5.94 3.56 -13.43
CA ARG A 12 5.11 4.77 -13.52
C ARG A 12 3.80 4.52 -14.26
N GLU A 13 3.84 3.73 -15.34
CA GLU A 13 2.66 3.36 -16.12
C GLU A 13 1.67 2.54 -15.30
N ASP A 14 2.15 1.49 -14.61
CA ASP A 14 1.29 0.66 -13.77
C ASP A 14 0.71 1.46 -12.59
N ALA A 15 1.52 2.33 -11.96
CA ALA A 15 1.04 3.21 -10.90
C ALA A 15 -0.09 4.12 -11.39
N ILE A 16 0.11 4.81 -12.52
CA ILE A 16 -0.93 5.67 -13.12
C ILE A 16 -2.18 4.87 -13.48
N ARG A 17 -2.01 3.67 -14.04
CA ARG A 17 -3.13 2.77 -14.38
C ARG A 17 -3.93 2.39 -13.14
N VAL A 18 -3.28 2.02 -12.04
CA VAL A 18 -3.94 1.72 -10.77
C VAL A 18 -4.68 2.94 -10.23
N LEU A 19 -4.07 4.12 -10.29
CA LEU A 19 -4.68 5.38 -9.85
C LEU A 19 -5.91 5.76 -10.71
N ASP A 20 -5.84 5.58 -12.04
CA ASP A 20 -6.96 5.81 -12.95
C ASP A 20 -8.13 4.84 -12.67
N VAL A 21 -7.83 3.56 -12.45
CA VAL A 21 -8.85 2.58 -12.05
C VAL A 21 -9.45 2.94 -10.70
N ALA A 22 -8.65 3.44 -9.75
CA ALA A 22 -9.15 3.90 -8.46
C ALA A 22 -10.13 5.08 -8.60
N GLU A 23 -9.92 5.99 -9.57
CA GLU A 23 -10.87 7.07 -9.89
C GLU A 23 -12.18 6.50 -10.44
N ASP A 24 -12.10 5.56 -11.39
CA ASP A 24 -13.28 4.89 -11.95
C ASP A 24 -14.09 4.18 -10.85
N MET A 25 -13.39 3.54 -9.90
CA MET A 25 -14.03 2.90 -8.74
C MET A 25 -14.64 3.90 -7.76
N ALA A 26 -14.02 5.06 -7.54
CA ALA A 26 -14.57 6.11 -6.70
C ALA A 26 -15.88 6.66 -7.29
N ASP A 27 -15.96 6.86 -8.60
CA ASP A 27 -17.16 7.36 -9.28
C ASP A 27 -18.33 6.37 -9.20
N THR A 28 -18.06 5.07 -9.13
CA THR A 28 -19.12 4.06 -8.92
C THR A 28 -19.85 4.23 -7.59
N GLN A 29 -19.25 4.89 -6.59
CA GLN A 29 -19.90 5.13 -5.30
C GLN A 29 -21.05 6.13 -5.38
N ARG A 30 -21.16 6.89 -6.48
CA ARG A 30 -22.27 7.82 -6.75
C ARG A 30 -23.49 7.13 -7.38
N ARG A 31 -23.34 5.88 -7.82
CA ARG A 31 -24.43 5.11 -8.45
C ARG A 31 -25.37 4.54 -7.40
N GLU A 32 -26.61 4.31 -7.79
CA GLU A 32 -27.61 3.61 -6.96
C GLU A 32 -27.13 2.18 -6.63
N VAL A 33 -26.66 1.46 -7.66
CA VAL A 33 -26.01 0.16 -7.51
C VAL A 33 -24.49 0.35 -7.43
N LYS A 34 -23.95 0.22 -6.23
CA LYS A 34 -22.51 0.38 -5.93
C LYS A 34 -21.67 -0.88 -6.16
N LYS A 35 -22.31 -2.02 -6.42
CA LYS A 35 -21.63 -3.31 -6.66
C LYS A 35 -21.35 -3.50 -8.15
N LEU A 36 -20.15 -3.97 -8.46
CA LEU A 36 -19.73 -4.38 -9.79
C LEU A 36 -19.51 -5.89 -9.79
N PRO A 37 -19.88 -6.63 -10.85
CA PRO A 37 -19.71 -8.09 -10.91
C PRO A 37 -18.29 -8.52 -11.34
N THR A 38 -17.30 -7.62 -11.31
CA THR A 38 -15.95 -7.81 -11.88
C THR A 38 -15.22 -9.03 -11.32
N LEU A 39 -15.41 -9.34 -10.03
CA LEU A 39 -14.79 -10.48 -9.35
C LEU A 39 -15.84 -11.51 -8.92
N ARG A 40 -17.01 -11.57 -9.58
CA ARG A 40 -18.02 -12.58 -9.28
C ARG A 40 -17.43 -13.99 -9.47
N GLY A 41 -17.61 -14.85 -8.47
CA GLY A 41 -17.07 -16.21 -8.45
C GLY A 41 -15.57 -16.28 -8.19
N LYS A 42 -14.96 -15.17 -7.73
CA LYS A 42 -13.57 -15.12 -7.27
C LYS A 42 -13.52 -15.02 -5.75
N THR A 43 -12.56 -15.70 -5.15
CA THR A 43 -12.34 -15.71 -3.71
C THR A 43 -11.15 -14.83 -3.34
N VAL A 44 -11.38 -13.82 -2.49
CA VAL A 44 -10.34 -12.96 -1.91
C VAL A 44 -10.16 -13.32 -0.44
N VAL A 45 -8.93 -13.69 -0.06
CA VAL A 45 -8.59 -13.99 1.33
C VAL A 45 -7.84 -12.82 1.95
N ASN A 46 -8.36 -12.30 3.06
CA ASN A 46 -7.66 -11.35 3.91
C ASN A 46 -6.91 -12.12 5.00
N LEU A 47 -5.59 -12.21 4.85
CA LEU A 47 -4.65 -12.92 5.72
C LEU A 47 -3.89 -11.91 6.61
N PHE A 48 -4.46 -11.59 7.78
CA PHE A 48 -3.90 -10.59 8.69
C PHE A 48 -3.31 -11.28 9.94
N PHE A 49 -1.97 -11.27 10.04
CA PHE A 49 -1.23 -11.76 11.22
C PHE A 49 -0.98 -10.67 12.26
N GLU A 50 -1.18 -9.40 11.88
CA GLU A 50 -1.12 -8.26 12.78
C GLU A 50 -2.48 -7.53 12.82
N ASP A 51 -2.80 -6.93 13.96
CA ASP A 51 -4.01 -6.16 14.13
C ASP A 51 -4.05 -4.95 13.18
N SER A 52 -5.15 -4.84 12.41
CA SER A 52 -5.38 -3.71 11.52
C SER A 52 -6.85 -3.55 11.14
N THR A 53 -7.60 -2.80 11.93
CA THR A 53 -9.03 -2.57 11.70
C THR A 53 -9.29 -1.85 10.37
N ARG A 54 -8.61 -0.72 10.14
CA ARG A 54 -8.85 0.12 8.94
C ARG A 54 -8.53 -0.60 7.64
N THR A 55 -7.35 -1.21 7.57
CA THR A 55 -6.86 -1.88 6.36
C THR A 55 -7.69 -3.12 6.04
N ARG A 56 -7.99 -3.96 7.05
CA ARG A 56 -8.79 -5.16 6.83
C ARG A 56 -10.20 -4.83 6.35
N ILE A 57 -10.86 -3.88 7.01
CA ILE A 57 -12.23 -3.47 6.64
C ILE A 57 -12.26 -2.83 5.24
N SER A 58 -11.24 -2.04 4.87
CA SER A 58 -11.21 -1.42 3.54
C SER A 58 -11.06 -2.47 2.42
N PHE A 59 -10.19 -3.46 2.59
CA PHE A 59 -10.05 -4.56 1.63
C PHE A 59 -11.28 -5.46 1.56
N GLU A 60 -11.87 -5.80 2.70
CA GLU A 60 -13.13 -6.56 2.74
C GLU A 60 -14.25 -5.80 2.00
N ALA A 61 -14.39 -4.50 2.25
CA ALA A 61 -15.37 -3.67 1.56
C ALA A 61 -15.09 -3.56 0.05
N ALA A 62 -13.82 -3.44 -0.36
CA ALA A 62 -13.43 -3.38 -1.76
C ALA A 62 -13.77 -4.69 -2.49
N ALA A 63 -13.40 -5.84 -1.93
CA ALA A 63 -13.69 -7.15 -2.51
C ALA A 63 -15.21 -7.40 -2.63
N LYS A 64 -15.99 -7.08 -1.58
CA LYS A 64 -17.46 -7.18 -1.61
C LYS A 64 -18.10 -6.24 -2.63
N ARG A 65 -17.56 -5.04 -2.82
CA ARG A 65 -18.02 -4.09 -3.87
C ARG A 65 -17.77 -4.65 -5.26
N LEU A 66 -16.72 -5.44 -5.45
CA LEU A 66 -16.41 -6.13 -6.70
C LEU A 66 -17.11 -7.49 -6.83
N SER A 67 -18.04 -7.81 -5.93
CA SER A 67 -18.82 -9.06 -5.88
C SER A 67 -17.97 -10.33 -5.69
N ALA A 68 -16.79 -10.22 -5.10
CA ALA A 68 -15.98 -11.37 -4.70
C ALA A 68 -16.52 -12.01 -3.41
N ASP A 69 -16.28 -13.31 -3.27
CA ASP A 69 -16.39 -14.02 -2.01
C ASP A 69 -15.19 -13.65 -1.13
N VAL A 70 -15.44 -13.34 0.15
CA VAL A 70 -14.40 -12.85 1.06
C VAL A 70 -14.23 -13.78 2.24
N ILE A 71 -12.99 -14.24 2.44
CA ILE A 71 -12.59 -15.03 3.61
C ILE A 71 -11.67 -14.17 4.46
N ASN A 72 -12.03 -13.94 5.71
CA ASN A 72 -11.19 -13.25 6.68
C ASN A 72 -10.49 -14.26 7.56
N PHE A 73 -9.16 -14.36 7.44
CA PHE A 73 -8.33 -15.15 8.32
C PHE A 73 -7.65 -14.24 9.34
N SER A 74 -7.75 -14.62 10.61
CA SER A 74 -7.07 -13.97 11.73
C SER A 74 -6.16 -14.99 12.41
N ALA A 75 -4.87 -14.63 12.60
CA ALA A 75 -3.93 -15.50 13.30
C ALA A 75 -4.41 -15.83 14.74
N LYS A 76 -5.02 -14.86 15.42
CA LYS A 76 -5.60 -15.02 16.76
C LYS A 76 -6.76 -16.02 16.73
N GLY A 77 -6.57 -17.18 17.35
CA GLY A 77 -7.56 -18.27 17.39
C GLY A 77 -7.50 -19.27 16.23
N SER A 78 -6.51 -19.17 15.34
CA SER A 78 -6.30 -20.10 14.21
C SER A 78 -5.19 -21.12 14.48
N SER A 79 -4.99 -22.08 13.55
CA SER A 79 -3.89 -23.05 13.60
C SER A 79 -2.50 -22.40 13.63
N VAL A 80 -2.35 -21.16 13.17
CA VAL A 80 -1.11 -20.37 13.33
C VAL A 80 -0.74 -20.17 14.80
N SER A 81 -1.73 -19.98 15.69
CA SER A 81 -1.47 -19.88 17.13
C SER A 81 -0.95 -21.18 17.76
N LYS A 82 -1.01 -22.30 17.02
CA LYS A 82 -0.46 -23.60 17.38
C LYS A 82 0.88 -23.88 16.69
N GLY A 83 1.48 -22.90 16.01
CA GLY A 83 2.76 -23.01 15.33
C GLY A 83 2.70 -23.41 13.85
N GLU A 84 1.53 -23.35 13.21
CA GLU A 84 1.41 -23.58 11.76
C GLU A 84 2.26 -22.58 10.98
N SER A 85 3.00 -23.09 9.98
CA SER A 85 3.89 -22.26 9.17
C SER A 85 3.12 -21.43 8.15
N LEU A 86 3.72 -20.33 7.67
CA LEU A 86 3.15 -19.54 6.58
C LEU A 86 2.92 -20.39 5.31
N GLN A 87 3.76 -21.40 5.08
CA GLN A 87 3.63 -22.33 3.97
C GLN A 87 2.36 -23.19 4.10
N ASP A 88 2.12 -23.79 5.27
CA ASP A 88 0.95 -24.65 5.50
C ASP A 88 -0.34 -23.84 5.38
N THR A 89 -0.36 -22.63 5.94
CA THR A 89 -1.49 -21.70 5.79
C THR A 89 -1.70 -21.37 4.31
N ALA A 90 -0.65 -21.05 3.55
CA ALA A 90 -0.76 -20.73 2.13
C ALA A 90 -1.33 -21.90 1.30
N GLN A 91 -0.87 -23.13 1.55
CA GLN A 91 -1.36 -24.32 0.85
C GLN A 91 -2.81 -24.65 1.22
N THR A 92 -3.21 -24.40 2.46
CA THR A 92 -4.62 -24.49 2.87
C THR A 92 -5.48 -23.50 2.10
N LEU A 93 -5.05 -22.24 1.99
CA LEU A 93 -5.77 -21.22 1.22
C LEU A 93 -5.86 -21.57 -0.28
N GLN A 94 -4.79 -22.16 -0.84
CA GLN A 94 -4.79 -22.68 -2.21
C GLN A 94 -5.85 -23.77 -2.39
N ALA A 95 -5.92 -24.75 -1.48
CA ALA A 95 -6.89 -25.84 -1.52
C ALA A 95 -8.33 -25.35 -1.38
N MET A 96 -8.54 -24.24 -0.66
CA MET A 96 -9.84 -23.56 -0.53
C MET A 96 -10.23 -22.72 -1.76
N GLY A 97 -9.37 -22.65 -2.79
CA GLY A 97 -9.67 -21.93 -4.03
C GLY A 97 -9.48 -20.42 -3.94
N ALA A 98 -8.50 -19.94 -3.16
CA ALA A 98 -8.15 -18.52 -3.12
C ALA A 98 -7.64 -18.03 -4.49
N ASP A 99 -8.30 -17.04 -5.09
CA ASP A 99 -7.84 -16.37 -6.31
C ASP A 99 -6.89 -15.20 -6.00
N ALA A 100 -7.08 -14.54 -4.85
CA ALA A 100 -6.22 -13.47 -4.37
C ALA A 100 -6.04 -13.53 -2.84
N VAL A 101 -4.86 -13.14 -2.37
CA VAL A 101 -4.52 -13.03 -0.95
C VAL A 101 -4.02 -11.61 -0.65
N VAL A 102 -4.71 -10.95 0.28
CA VAL A 102 -4.27 -9.70 0.89
C VAL A 102 -3.58 -10.07 2.20
N ILE A 103 -2.26 -9.88 2.29
CA ILE A 103 -1.48 -10.31 3.45
C ILE A 103 -0.92 -9.12 4.22
N ARG A 104 -1.04 -9.17 5.54
CA ARG A 104 -0.31 -8.29 6.47
C ARG A 104 0.42 -9.15 7.49
N HIS A 105 1.73 -8.92 7.64
CA HIS A 105 2.59 -9.80 8.43
C HIS A 105 3.69 -9.03 9.18
N GLY A 106 4.04 -9.45 10.40
CA GLY A 106 5.06 -8.76 11.21
C GLY A 106 6.49 -8.91 10.67
N ALA A 107 6.79 -10.04 10.04
CA ALA A 107 8.08 -10.23 9.36
C ALA A 107 8.10 -9.57 7.97
N SER A 108 9.09 -8.69 7.76
CA SER A 108 9.42 -8.13 6.45
C SER A 108 9.73 -9.24 5.44
N GLY A 109 9.22 -9.09 4.21
CA GLY A 109 9.42 -10.06 3.12
C GLY A 109 8.43 -11.23 3.11
N ALA A 110 7.59 -11.41 4.12
CA ALA A 110 6.58 -12.48 4.09
C ALA A 110 5.63 -12.44 2.87
N PRO A 111 5.13 -11.27 2.41
CA PRO A 111 4.36 -11.18 1.17
C PRO A 111 5.16 -11.59 -0.07
N GLN A 112 6.45 -11.23 -0.12
CA GLN A 112 7.36 -11.61 -1.21
C GLN A 112 7.53 -13.13 -1.24
N THR A 113 7.84 -13.74 -0.10
CA THR A 113 7.98 -15.19 0.03
C THR A 113 6.71 -15.90 -0.43
N LEU A 114 5.53 -15.44 0.02
CA LEU A 114 4.25 -16.02 -0.39
C LEU A 114 4.04 -15.94 -1.92
N ALA A 115 4.45 -14.84 -2.54
CA ALA A 115 4.29 -14.62 -3.97
C ALA A 115 5.27 -15.43 -4.83
N THR A 116 6.49 -15.73 -4.34
CA THR A 116 7.56 -16.32 -5.16
C THR A 116 7.91 -17.77 -4.81
N SER A 117 7.47 -18.28 -3.67
CA SER A 117 7.82 -19.64 -3.19
C SER A 117 7.17 -20.78 -3.97
N GLY A 118 6.13 -20.50 -4.76
CA GLY A 118 5.33 -21.52 -5.43
C GLY A 118 4.32 -22.24 -4.53
N TRP A 119 4.11 -21.77 -3.28
CA TRP A 119 3.12 -22.37 -2.36
C TRP A 119 1.67 -22.11 -2.77
N ILE A 120 1.40 -21.01 -3.49
CA ILE A 120 0.08 -20.58 -3.91
C ILE A 120 0.14 -19.95 -5.31
N SER A 121 -0.93 -20.09 -6.09
CA SER A 121 -1.09 -19.45 -7.41
C SER A 121 -1.93 -18.17 -7.38
N ALA A 122 -2.44 -17.77 -6.23
CA ALA A 122 -3.23 -16.55 -6.06
C ALA A 122 -2.41 -15.27 -6.35
N GLY A 123 -3.09 -14.20 -6.76
CA GLY A 123 -2.50 -12.86 -6.73
C GLY A 123 -2.21 -12.46 -5.28
N VAL A 124 -1.11 -11.75 -5.02
CA VAL A 124 -0.71 -11.36 -3.65
C VAL A 124 -0.66 -9.84 -3.55
N VAL A 125 -1.33 -9.28 -2.54
CA VAL A 125 -1.33 -7.86 -2.22
C VAL A 125 -0.76 -7.65 -0.83
N ASN A 126 0.34 -6.90 -0.74
CA ASN A 126 0.96 -6.52 0.53
C ASN A 126 0.14 -5.39 1.19
N ALA A 127 -0.47 -5.70 2.34
CA ALA A 127 -1.20 -4.77 3.20
C ALA A 127 -0.35 -4.29 4.40
N GLY A 128 0.96 -4.51 4.35
CA GLY A 128 1.96 -4.11 5.33
C GLY A 128 2.83 -5.29 5.76
N ASP A 129 4.15 -5.16 5.64
CA ASP A 129 5.11 -6.13 6.18
C ASP A 129 6.16 -5.45 7.06
N GLY A 130 6.21 -5.83 8.34
CA GLY A 130 7.16 -5.28 9.32
C GLY A 130 7.31 -3.75 9.22
N THR A 131 8.55 -3.28 9.09
CA THR A 131 8.91 -1.87 8.80
C THR A 131 9.32 -1.65 7.34
N HIS A 132 8.99 -2.59 6.45
CA HIS A 132 9.46 -2.61 5.07
C HIS A 132 8.55 -1.83 4.12
N GLU A 133 7.38 -2.36 3.74
CA GLU A 133 6.53 -1.73 2.71
C GLU A 133 5.04 -1.69 3.13
N HIS A 134 4.31 -0.71 2.57
CA HIS A 134 2.85 -0.66 2.58
C HIS A 134 2.34 -0.03 1.25
N PRO A 135 2.41 -0.76 0.13
CA PRO A 135 2.23 -0.17 -1.20
C PRO A 135 0.84 0.43 -1.43
N THR A 136 -0.21 -0.18 -0.88
CA THR A 136 -1.58 0.35 -1.01
C THR A 136 -1.82 1.63 -0.21
N GLN A 137 -1.05 1.88 0.86
CA GLN A 137 -1.08 3.17 1.57
C GLN A 137 -0.40 4.24 0.72
N ALA A 138 0.78 3.97 0.17
CA ALA A 138 1.43 4.93 -0.73
C ALA A 138 0.56 5.27 -1.95
N LEU A 139 -0.11 4.27 -2.55
CA LEU A 139 -1.03 4.49 -3.67
C LEU A 139 -2.23 5.37 -3.28
N LEU A 140 -2.81 5.20 -2.09
CA LEU A 140 -3.92 6.05 -1.66
C LEU A 140 -3.47 7.48 -1.33
N ASP A 141 -2.25 7.64 -0.81
CA ASP A 141 -1.66 8.95 -0.53
C ASP A 141 -1.40 9.69 -1.87
N ALA A 142 -0.77 9.01 -2.83
CA ALA A 142 -0.55 9.52 -4.18
C ALA A 142 -1.87 9.85 -4.91
N PHE A 143 -2.89 9.00 -4.78
CA PHE A 143 -4.24 9.26 -5.30
C PHE A 143 -4.81 10.56 -4.74
N THR A 144 -4.67 10.76 -3.43
CA THR A 144 -5.20 11.94 -2.74
C THR A 144 -4.50 13.21 -3.21
N ILE A 145 -3.17 13.22 -3.26
CA ILE A 145 -2.38 14.36 -3.76
C ILE A 145 -2.77 14.65 -5.21
N ARG A 146 -2.71 13.64 -6.08
CA ARG A 146 -3.06 13.75 -7.50
C ARG A 146 -4.44 14.36 -7.71
N LYS A 147 -5.45 13.89 -6.98
CA LYS A 147 -6.83 14.35 -7.13
C LYS A 147 -7.02 15.77 -6.61
N ARG A 148 -6.35 16.14 -5.52
CA ARG A 148 -6.39 17.50 -4.97
C ARG A 148 -5.69 18.52 -5.89
N THR A 149 -4.59 18.12 -6.52
CA THR A 149 -3.84 18.99 -7.44
C THR A 149 -4.53 19.14 -8.80
N HIS A 150 -4.91 18.03 -9.43
CA HIS A 150 -5.37 18.06 -10.83
C HIS A 150 -6.89 18.01 -11.00
N GLY A 151 -7.66 17.75 -9.94
CA GLY A 151 -9.12 17.77 -9.97
C GLY A 151 -9.73 16.78 -10.97
N SER A 152 -10.55 17.28 -11.90
CA SER A 152 -11.15 16.47 -12.98
C SER A 152 -10.13 16.08 -14.07
N ALA A 153 -9.00 16.78 -14.16
CA ALA A 153 -7.95 16.53 -15.15
C ALA A 153 -6.88 15.53 -14.65
N SER A 154 -7.13 14.84 -13.53
CA SER A 154 -6.17 13.92 -12.91
C SER A 154 -5.86 12.69 -13.75
N ARG A 155 -6.80 12.19 -14.55
CA ARG A 155 -6.63 10.96 -15.33
C ARG A 155 -5.37 11.00 -16.22
N GLY A 156 -4.60 9.91 -16.22
CA GLY A 156 -3.34 9.80 -16.95
C GLY A 156 -2.17 10.64 -16.42
N ARG A 157 -2.38 11.51 -15.42
CA ARG A 157 -1.30 12.35 -14.85
C ARG A 157 -0.57 11.66 -13.70
N GLY A 158 0.73 11.94 -13.60
CA GLY A 158 1.52 11.66 -12.41
C GLY A 158 1.48 12.83 -11.43
N LEU A 159 2.58 13.02 -10.72
CA LEU A 159 2.83 14.08 -9.76
C LEU A 159 4.02 14.95 -10.21
N ASP A 160 4.24 15.03 -11.52
CA ASP A 160 5.41 15.67 -12.13
C ASP A 160 5.56 17.11 -11.64
N GLY A 161 6.73 17.41 -11.06
CA GLY A 161 7.08 18.75 -10.57
C GLY A 161 6.52 19.12 -9.21
N LEU A 162 5.67 18.29 -8.59
CA LEU A 162 5.14 18.57 -7.25
C LEU A 162 6.20 18.35 -6.19
N HIS A 163 6.20 19.19 -5.15
CA HIS A 163 7.02 19.04 -3.97
C HIS A 163 6.19 18.45 -2.82
N VAL A 164 6.60 17.28 -2.33
CA VAL A 164 5.99 16.62 -1.18
C VAL A 164 6.98 16.55 -0.02
N ALA A 165 6.59 17.10 1.13
CA ALA A 165 7.34 16.99 2.38
C ALA A 165 6.73 15.88 3.25
N ILE A 166 7.54 14.92 3.72
CA ILE A 166 7.13 13.85 4.63
C ILE A 166 7.81 14.08 5.97
N VAL A 167 7.01 14.21 7.05
CA VAL A 167 7.47 14.70 8.35
C VAL A 167 7.20 13.67 9.44
N GLY A 168 8.22 13.33 10.24
CA GLY A 168 8.07 12.52 11.46
C GLY A 168 9.07 11.37 11.56
N ASP A 169 8.64 10.21 12.09
CA ASP A 169 9.51 9.04 12.26
C ASP A 169 9.74 8.32 10.92
N ILE A 170 10.82 8.69 10.21
CA ILE A 170 11.19 8.06 8.93
C ILE A 170 11.82 6.69 9.17
N LEU A 171 12.62 6.55 10.23
CA LEU A 171 13.38 5.35 10.56
C LEU A 171 12.49 4.10 10.65
N HIS A 172 11.33 4.21 11.29
CA HIS A 172 10.43 3.08 11.54
C HIS A 172 9.21 3.03 10.61
N SER A 173 9.08 3.99 9.68
CA SER A 173 7.87 4.12 8.87
C SER A 173 7.99 3.43 7.51
N ARG A 174 7.38 2.25 7.40
CA ARG A 174 7.09 1.61 6.10
C ARG A 174 6.28 2.50 5.16
N VAL A 175 5.43 3.38 5.71
CA VAL A 175 4.62 4.32 4.93
C VAL A 175 5.50 5.40 4.31
N ALA A 176 6.49 5.92 5.05
CA ALA A 176 7.45 6.89 4.52
C ALA A 176 8.26 6.25 3.37
N ARG A 177 8.79 5.05 3.60
CA ARG A 177 9.59 4.32 2.60
C ARG A 177 8.81 4.06 1.31
N SER A 178 7.59 3.52 1.41
CA SER A 178 6.77 3.27 0.22
C SER A 178 6.39 4.55 -0.52
N ASN A 179 6.13 5.65 0.21
CA ASN A 179 5.84 6.93 -0.42
C ASN A 179 7.06 7.53 -1.13
N VAL A 180 8.26 7.42 -0.56
CA VAL A 180 9.49 7.90 -1.21
C VAL A 180 9.63 7.30 -2.60
N TRP A 181 9.51 5.98 -2.73
CA TRP A 181 9.63 5.31 -4.02
C TRP A 181 8.50 5.68 -4.97
N LEU A 182 7.24 5.58 -4.53
CA LEU A 182 6.10 5.81 -5.39
C LEU A 182 5.99 7.26 -5.88
N LEU A 183 6.12 8.23 -4.97
CA LEU A 183 5.98 9.65 -5.30
C LEU A 183 7.08 10.08 -6.27
N THR A 184 8.32 9.62 -6.04
CA THR A 184 9.44 9.87 -6.97
C THR A 184 9.17 9.24 -8.34
N THR A 185 8.71 7.98 -8.38
CA THR A 185 8.33 7.30 -9.64
C THR A 185 7.24 8.05 -10.41
N LEU A 186 6.33 8.72 -9.70
CA LEU A 186 5.28 9.55 -10.30
C LEU A 186 5.76 10.96 -10.72
N GLY A 187 7.02 11.32 -10.45
CA GLY A 187 7.63 12.58 -10.87
C GLY A 187 7.64 13.68 -9.80
N ALA A 188 7.27 13.38 -8.56
CA ALA A 188 7.34 14.33 -7.46
C ALA A 188 8.77 14.46 -6.91
N ARG A 189 9.12 15.66 -6.43
CA ARG A 189 10.29 15.91 -5.58
C ARG A 189 9.89 15.64 -4.12
N VAL A 190 10.62 14.75 -3.44
CA VAL A 190 10.33 14.39 -2.05
C VAL A 190 11.37 14.99 -1.10
N THR A 191 10.90 15.59 0.00
CA THR A 191 11.72 16.04 1.12
C THR A 191 11.31 15.30 2.39
N LEU A 192 12.28 14.73 3.09
CA LEU A 192 12.08 14.10 4.39
C LEU A 192 12.45 15.09 5.48
N VAL A 193 11.62 15.19 6.51
CA VAL A 193 11.81 16.10 7.64
C VAL A 193 11.71 15.31 8.93
N ALA A 194 12.83 15.17 9.62
CA ALA A 194 12.90 14.42 10.87
C ALA A 194 14.14 14.81 11.68
N PRO A 195 14.14 14.67 13.01
CA PRO A 195 15.37 14.78 13.78
C PRO A 195 16.39 13.72 13.31
N PRO A 196 17.70 13.97 13.41
CA PRO A 196 18.73 13.04 12.92
C PRO A 196 18.59 11.60 13.46
N THR A 197 18.08 11.44 14.68
CA THR A 197 17.85 10.14 15.33
C THR A 197 16.71 9.32 14.73
N LEU A 198 15.82 9.94 13.95
CA LEU A 198 14.68 9.30 13.29
C LEU A 198 14.85 9.22 11.77
N VAL A 199 16.08 9.37 11.27
CA VAL A 199 16.44 9.20 9.86
C VAL A 199 17.20 7.88 9.67
N PRO A 200 16.82 7.03 8.68
CA PRO A 200 17.58 5.82 8.35
C PRO A 200 19.04 6.11 7.98
N GLN A 201 19.96 5.24 8.39
CA GLN A 201 21.38 5.38 8.04
C GLN A 201 21.64 5.31 6.53
N ASP A 202 20.82 4.56 5.80
CA ASP A 202 20.91 4.34 4.35
C ASP A 202 20.08 5.34 3.52
N VAL A 203 19.54 6.40 4.14
CA VAL A 203 18.71 7.40 3.45
C VAL A 203 19.41 8.09 2.28
N THR A 204 20.74 8.13 2.29
CA THR A 204 21.55 8.74 1.21
C THR A 204 21.41 8.01 -0.13
N ALA A 205 20.99 6.74 -0.11
CA ALA A 205 20.68 5.98 -1.31
C ALA A 205 19.27 6.23 -1.84
N TRP A 206 18.45 7.03 -1.14
CA TRP A 206 17.08 7.31 -1.51
C TRP A 206 17.03 8.59 -2.36
N PRO A 207 16.09 8.68 -3.33
CA PRO A 207 15.99 9.83 -4.24
C PRO A 207 15.27 11.02 -3.57
N VAL A 208 15.78 11.50 -2.45
CA VAL A 208 15.14 12.50 -1.58
C VAL A 208 16.11 13.56 -1.11
N THR A 209 15.57 14.70 -0.68
CA THR A 209 16.30 15.67 0.16
C THR A 209 15.95 15.44 1.62
N VAL A 210 16.92 15.52 2.52
CA VAL A 210 16.67 15.44 3.98
C VAL A 210 16.84 16.84 4.59
N ARG A 211 15.88 17.22 5.43
CA ARG A 211 15.90 18.42 6.28
C ARG A 211 15.70 17.97 7.73
N TYR A 212 16.26 18.74 8.65
CA TYR A 212 16.15 18.49 10.09
C TYR A 212 15.25 19.51 10.80
N ASP A 213 14.89 20.58 10.11
CA ASP A 213 14.04 21.65 10.60
C ASP A 213 12.73 21.69 9.79
N LEU A 214 11.60 21.78 10.49
CA LEU A 214 10.28 21.78 9.88
C LEU A 214 9.90 23.15 9.32
N ASP A 215 10.30 24.23 9.98
CA ASP A 215 9.97 25.59 9.55
C ASP A 215 10.68 25.90 8.22
N ASP A 216 11.94 25.49 8.08
CA ASP A 216 12.68 25.57 6.82
C ASP A 216 12.00 24.77 5.70
N ALA A 217 11.55 23.55 6.00
CA ALA A 217 10.86 22.71 5.02
C ALA A 217 9.49 23.26 4.60
N ILE A 218 8.79 23.97 5.50
CA ILE A 218 7.55 24.68 5.20
C ILE A 218 7.82 25.95 4.40
N ALA A 219 8.93 26.66 4.68
CA ALA A 219 9.34 27.86 3.96
C ALA A 219 9.63 27.59 2.47
N ASP A 220 10.05 26.36 2.13
CA ASP A 220 10.18 25.88 0.75
C ASP A 220 8.82 25.71 0.02
N ALA A 221 7.68 25.95 0.70
CA ALA A 221 6.31 25.91 0.19
C ALA A 221 5.94 24.62 -0.56
N PRO A 222 5.98 23.44 0.11
CA PRO A 222 5.61 22.18 -0.51
C PRO A 222 4.13 22.15 -0.92
N ASP A 223 3.83 21.50 -2.05
CA ASP A 223 2.46 21.28 -2.53
C ASP A 223 1.66 20.35 -1.60
N ALA A 224 2.35 19.45 -0.88
CA ALA A 224 1.76 18.57 0.10
C ALA A 224 2.69 18.32 1.30
N LEU A 225 2.11 18.33 2.51
CA LEU A 225 2.78 18.00 3.76
C LEU A 225 2.16 16.74 4.37
N MET A 226 2.93 15.66 4.43
CA MET A 226 2.52 14.34 4.90
C MET A 226 3.05 14.09 6.31
N MET A 227 2.16 14.08 7.30
CA MET A 227 2.53 13.84 8.70
C MET A 227 2.54 12.36 9.04
N LEU A 228 3.62 11.90 9.66
CA LEU A 228 3.75 10.58 10.23
C LEU A 228 3.52 10.62 11.74
N ARG A 229 3.01 9.50 12.27
CA ARG A 229 2.93 9.29 13.72
C ARG A 229 4.33 9.00 14.26
N ILE A 230 4.68 9.62 15.39
CA ILE A 230 5.82 9.20 16.21
C ILE A 230 5.44 7.92 16.94
N GLN A 231 6.23 6.85 16.74
CA GLN A 231 5.96 5.54 17.32
C GLN A 231 6.33 5.48 18.80
#